data_AF-A0A0G0J5B2-F1
#
_entry.id   AF-A0A0G0J5B2-F1
#
_cell.length_a   1.000
_cell.length_b   1.000
_cell.length_c   1.000
_cell.angle_alpha   90.00
_cell.angle_beta   90.00
_cell.angle_gamma   90.00
#
_symmetry.space_group_name_H-M   'P 1'
#
loop_
_entity.id
_entity.type
_entity.pdbx_description
1 polymer ?
#
loop_
_entity_poly.entity_id
_entity_poly.type
_entity_poly.pdbx_seq_one_letter_code
_entity_poly.pdbx_strand_id
1 'polypeptide(L)' 'MRFVTFVIMAALVVVSAIMLVNSAVEEDRAECLRLQKQAEEFRLGLFYITPAQKAQCDELKIAVKAPVREGIVR' A
#
# COMPACT_ATOMS: atom_id res chain seq x y z
N MET A 1 -6.66 -11.83 -39.68
CA MET A 1 -7.52 -10.83 -39.00
C MET A 1 -7.93 -11.26 -37.58
N ARG A 2 -8.55 -12.44 -37.38
CA ARG A 2 -8.95 -12.92 -36.03
C ARG A 2 -7.80 -13.05 -35.01
N PHE A 3 -6.61 -13.47 -35.43
CA PHE A 3 -5.48 -13.65 -34.52
C PHE A 3 -4.98 -12.31 -33.92
N VAL A 4 -4.98 -11.26 -34.75
CA VAL A 4 -4.55 -9.90 -34.33
C VAL A 4 -5.52 -9.33 -33.29
N THR A 5 -6.82 -9.54 -33.46
CA THR A 5 -7.82 -9.09 -32.48
C THR A 5 -7.69 -9.80 -31.12
N PHE A 6 -7.32 -11.09 -31.10
CA PHE A 6 -7.06 -11.80 -29.84
C PHE A 6 -5.82 -11.27 -29.11
N VAL A 7 -4.75 -10.97 -29.85
CA VAL A 7 -3.52 -10.41 -29.27
C VAL A 7 -3.78 -9.02 -28.69
N ILE A 8 -4.55 -8.16 -29.37
CA ILE A 8 -4.91 -6.83 -28.86
C ILE A 8 -5.77 -6.94 -27.60
N MET A 9 -6.77 -7.82 -27.57
CA MET A 9 -7.60 -8.06 -26.39
C MET A 9 -6.77 -8.57 -25.20
N ALA A 10 -5.86 -9.52 -25.42
CA ALA A 10 -4.97 -10.02 -24.37
C ALA A 10 -4.05 -8.91 -23.84
N ALA A 11 -3.49 -8.08 -24.73
CA ALA A 11 -2.66 -6.95 -24.33
C ALA A 11 -3.44 -5.92 -23.50
N LEU A 12 -4.70 -5.62 -23.88
CA LEU A 12 -5.55 -4.70 -23.11
C LEU A 12 -5.84 -5.21 -21.70
N VAL A 13 -6.09 -6.52 -21.53
CA VAL A 13 -6.30 -7.14 -20.21
C VAL A 13 -5.05 -7.07 -19.33
N VAL A 14 -3.88 -7.30 -19.92
CA VAL A 14 -2.61 -7.23 -19.18
C VAL A 14 -2.33 -5.78 -18.75
N VAL A 15 -2.51 -4.81 -19.64
CA VAL A 15 -2.31 -3.39 -19.33
C VAL A 15 -3.27 -2.91 -18.26
N SER A 16 -4.55 -3.27 -18.32
CA SER A 16 -5.53 -2.89 -17.29
C SER A 16 -5.23 -3.52 -15.93
N ALA A 17 -4.77 -4.78 -15.89
CA ALA A 17 -4.33 -5.43 -14.67
C ALA A 17 -3.12 -4.71 -14.02
N ILE A 18 -2.13 -4.31 -14.83
CA ILE A 18 -0.96 -3.57 -14.34
C ILE A 18 -1.38 -2.20 -13.77
N MET A 19 -2.29 -1.49 -14.43
CA MET A 19 -2.78 -0.20 -13.94
C MET A 19 -3.51 -0.31 -12.59
N LEU A 20 -4.31 -1.36 -12.40
CA LEU A 20 -5.01 -1.61 -11.13
C LEU A 20 -4.02 -1.86 -9.98
N VAL A 21 -2.98 -2.65 -10.22
CA VAL A 21 -1.94 -2.93 -9.21
C VAL A 21 -1.15 -1.67 -8.87
N ASN A 22 -0.77 -0.87 -9.87
CA ASN A 22 -0.06 0.39 -9.61
C ASN A 22 -0.91 1.39 -8.81
N SER A 23 -2.22 1.44 -9.05
CA SER A 23 -3.12 2.32 -8.28
C SER A 23 -3.19 1.90 -6.82
N ALA A 24 -3.34 0.61 -6.54
CA ALA A 24 -3.37 0.09 -5.17
C ALA A 24 -2.05 0.36 -4.43
N VAL A 25 -0.92 0.13 -5.11
CA VAL A 25 0.42 0.38 -4.54
C VAL A 25 0.64 1.87 -4.25
N GLU A 26 0.18 2.77 -5.12
CA GLU A 26 0.29 4.21 -4.90
C GLU A 26 -0.58 4.68 -3.71
N GLU A 27 -1.79 4.13 -3.55
CA GLU A 27 -2.66 4.42 -2.40
C GLU A 27 -2.04 3.93 -1.08
N ASP A 28 -1.58 2.68 -1.03
CA ASP A 28 -0.92 2.10 0.14
C ASP A 28 0.35 2.89 0.50
N ARG A 29 1.11 3.32 -0.52
CA ARG A 29 2.30 4.15 -0.34
C ARG A 29 1.95 5.51 0.23
N ALA A 30 0.89 6.15 -0.23
CA ALA A 30 0.42 7.42 0.31
C ALA A 30 -0.02 7.28 1.76
N GLU A 31 -0.72 6.19 2.11
CA GLU A 31 -1.13 5.90 3.48
C GLU A 31 0.09 5.74 4.39
N CYS A 32 1.07 4.92 4.01
CA CYS A 32 2.31 4.72 4.77
C CYS A 32 3.10 6.02 4.98
N LEU A 33 3.16 6.90 3.97
CA LEU A 33 3.79 8.22 4.11
C LEU A 33 3.03 9.14 5.08
N ARG A 34 1.70 9.06 5.13
CA ARG A 34 0.91 9.80 6.13
C ARG A 34 1.14 9.28 7.53
N LEU A 35 1.17 7.96 7.72
CA LEU A 35 1.50 7.33 9.00
C LEU A 35 2.91 7.69 9.46
N GLN A 36 3.88 7.75 8.53
CA GLN A 36 5.24 8.20 8.82
C GLN A 36 5.26 9.66 9.32
N LYS A 37 4.59 10.57 8.60
CA LYS A 37 4.48 11.98 9.01
C LYS A 37 3.79 12.13 10.36
N GLN A 38 2.70 11.40 10.59
CA GLN A 38 2.01 11.40 11.87
C GLN A 38 2.91 10.87 13.00
N ALA A 39 3.67 9.80 12.76
CA ALA A 39 4.61 9.30 13.75
C ALA A 39 5.71 10.32 14.11
N GLU A 40 6.15 11.13 13.15
CA GLU A 40 7.12 12.21 13.37
C GLU A 40 6.48 13.41 14.11
N GLU A 41 5.27 13.82 13.72
CA GLU A 41 4.54 14.94 14.33
C GLU A 41 4.12 14.65 15.78
N PHE A 42 3.60 13.45 16.05
CA PHE A 42 3.08 13.06 17.37
C PHE A 42 4.15 12.56 18.34
N ARG A 43 5.44 12.76 18.01
CA ARG A 43 6.64 12.54 18.85
C ARG A 43 6.45 11.46 19.94
N LEU A 44 6.62 10.20 19.53
CA LEU A 44 6.82 9.02 20.39
C LEU A 44 5.88 8.92 21.61
N GLY A 45 4.74 8.25 21.43
CA GLY A 45 3.94 7.72 22.56
C GLY A 45 2.44 7.97 22.50
N LEU A 46 1.98 8.87 21.62
CA LEU A 46 0.55 9.15 21.41
C LEU A 46 0.00 8.53 20.13
N PHE A 47 0.88 8.16 19.21
CA PHE A 47 0.54 7.53 17.94
C PHE A 47 0.98 6.07 17.93
N TYR A 48 0.06 5.19 17.56
CA TYR A 48 0.29 3.75 17.48
C TYR A 48 -0.20 3.25 16.13
N ILE A 49 0.52 2.29 15.57
CA ILE A 49 0.12 1.60 14.33
C ILE A 49 -0.27 0.17 14.63
N THR A 50 -1.12 -0.42 13.79
CA THR A 50 -1.47 -1.84 13.90
C THR A 50 -0.37 -2.73 13.29
N PRO A 51 -0.29 -4.03 13.64
CA PRO A 51 0.64 -4.95 13.02
C PRO A 51 0.45 -5.05 11.50
N ALA A 52 -0.80 -5.00 11.03
CA ALA A 52 -1.13 -5.03 9.61
C ALA A 52 -0.57 -3.82 8.85
N GLN A 53 -0.78 -2.60 9.38
CA GLN A 53 -0.23 -1.38 8.80
C GLN A 53 1.30 -1.39 8.77
N LYS A 54 1.94 -1.91 9.83
CA LYS A 54 3.40 -2.05 9.84
C LYS A 54 3.87 -3.01 8.75
N ALA A 55 3.23 -4.16 8.61
CA ALA A 55 3.58 -5.15 7.59
C ALA A 55 3.44 -4.56 6.16
N GLN A 56 2.33 -3.86 5.88
CA GLN A 56 2.13 -3.18 4.59
C GLN A 56 3.23 -2.14 4.30
N CYS A 57 3.57 -1.31 5.27
CA CYS A 57 4.62 -0.31 5.07
C CYS A 57 6.02 -0.92 4.97
N ASP A 58 6.30 -2.00 5.70
CA ASP A 58 7.56 -2.73 5.61
C ASP A 58 7.72 -3.40 4.23
N GLU A 59 6.65 -3.94 3.64
CA GLU A 59 6.64 -4.46 2.25
C GLU A 59 6.97 -3.37 1.22
N LEU A 60 6.49 -2.15 1.46
CA LEU A 60 6.78 -0.97 0.65
C LEU A 60 8.13 -0.30 0.98
N LYS A 61 8.91 -0.87 1.91
CA LYS A 61 10.20 -0.33 2.41
C LYS A 61 10.08 1.07 3.04
N ILE A 62 8.93 1.39 3.63
CA ILE A 62 8.68 2.65 4.34
C ILE A 62 8.71 2.40 5.84
N ALA A 63 9.77 2.88 6.49
CA ALA A 63 9.93 2.73 7.93
C ALA A 63 9.10 3.76 8.71
N VAL A 64 8.01 3.31 9.34
CA VAL A 64 7.19 4.13 10.25
C VAL A 64 7.73 3.99 11.68
N LYS A 65 8.25 5.07 12.26
CA LYS A 65 8.83 5.10 13.62
C LYS A 65 7.74 5.25 14.69
N ALA A 66 6.76 4.36 14.71
CA ALA A 66 5.68 4.32 15.70
C ALA A 66 5.64 2.98 16.45
N PRO A 67 5.26 2.98 17.75
CA PRO A 67 5.00 1.74 18.48
C PRO A 67 3.81 0.99 17.85
N VAL A 68 3.96 -0.32 17.72
CA VAL A 68 2.89 -1.20 17.26
C VAL A 68 2.02 -1.57 18.44
N ARG A 69 0.71 -1.39 18.31
CA ARG A 69 -0.26 -1.85 19.31
C ARG A 69 -1.18 -2.85 18.63
N GLU A 70 -1.24 -4.06 19.17
CA GLU A 70 -2.32 -4.98 18.83
C GLU A 70 -3.61 -4.34 19.33
N GLY A 71 -4.40 -3.79 18.40
CA GLY A 71 -5.78 -3.46 18.71
C GLY A 71 -6.42 -4.75 19.19
N ILE A 72 -6.93 -4.76 20.42
CA ILE A 72 -7.71 -5.88 20.93
C ILE A 72 -8.95 -5.95 20.03
N VAL A 73 -8.92 -6.83 19.03
CA VAL A 73 -10.10 -7.24 18.28
C VAL A 73 -10.94 -8.02 19.30
N ARG A 74 -11.96 -7.36 19.84
CA ARG A 74 -13.00 -8.00 20.65
C ARG A 74 -14.08 -8.54 19.75
#